data_AF-A0A442G8Z1-F1
#
_entry.id   AF-A0A442G8Z1-F1
#
_cell.length_a   1.000
_cell.length_b   1.000
_cell.length_c   1.000
_cell.angle_alpha   90.00
_cell.angle_beta   90.00
_cell.angle_gamma   90.00
#
_symmetry.space_group_name_H-M   'P 1'
#
loop_
_entity.id
_entity.type
_entity.pdbx_description
1 polymer ?
#
loop_
_entity_poly.entity_id
_entity_poly.type
_entity_poly.pdbx_seq_one_letter_code
_entity_poly.pdbx_strand_id
1 'polypeptide(L)'
;MTCDPADPARRGKYAALLDPELWDYIDRVNSWYPPEIVAAPIAEQRAVYNRMCVAFHQGRPEGVTTSDGLVATAAHAIPVRRYRMADKAAAAVVVYYHGGGFVLGDLDSHDDICAEICAGTGFEVVSADYRLAPENLHPASFDDAFTVFEWVAATSAMPIVLCGESAGGNLAAAVVHATRHHPRHAIGQMLIYPSLGGDEAGRSYIEHAEAPLLTVADIDFYRRIRSAPRQSADDPTFSPLRDRDFSGLPPTVIVTAECDPLTSDGEAYRDRIVAAGGRALWREEPRLVHSFLRARPTVPRVAEAFRRIIGDIARLGTGDEALISPLVGEMAGRPEGGAKDRDLSAS
;
A
#
# COMPACT_ATOMS: atom_id res chain seq x y z
N MET A 1 30.46 -13.00 17.80
CA MET A 1 29.37 -12.89 18.79
C MET A 1 28.09 -12.69 17.99
N THR A 2 27.33 -13.74 17.79
CA THR A 2 26.02 -13.65 17.14
C THR A 2 25.08 -12.99 18.14
N CYS A 3 24.79 -11.72 17.89
CA CYS A 3 23.87 -10.92 18.70
C CYS A 3 22.46 -11.48 18.50
N ASP A 4 21.73 -11.71 19.60
CA ASP A 4 20.37 -12.22 19.57
C ASP A 4 19.48 -11.24 18.76
N PRO A 5 18.79 -11.68 17.70
CA PRO A 5 17.88 -10.81 16.95
C PRO A 5 16.75 -10.24 17.81
N ALA A 6 16.44 -10.83 18.98
CA ALA A 6 15.45 -10.34 19.92
C ALA A 6 15.97 -9.32 20.96
N ASP A 7 17.22 -8.83 20.85
CA ASP A 7 17.79 -7.88 21.82
C ASP A 7 16.97 -6.56 21.89
N PRO A 8 16.31 -6.25 23.03
CA PRO A 8 15.52 -5.03 23.20
C PRO A 8 16.32 -3.75 22.98
N ALA A 9 17.64 -3.77 23.14
CA ALA A 9 18.51 -2.60 22.91
C ALA A 9 18.54 -2.17 21.43
N ARG A 10 18.28 -3.11 20.49
CA ARG A 10 18.21 -2.82 19.05
C ARG A 10 16.88 -2.18 18.62
N ARG A 11 15.83 -2.29 19.44
CA ARG A 11 14.50 -1.74 19.15
C ARG A 11 14.45 -0.21 19.23
N GLY A 12 15.49 0.42 19.79
CA GLY A 12 15.67 1.88 19.81
C GLY A 12 14.45 2.63 20.34
N LYS A 13 14.13 3.77 19.72
CA LYS A 13 12.95 4.58 20.09
C LYS A 13 11.61 3.89 19.86
N TYR A 14 11.57 2.81 19.06
CA TYR A 14 10.35 2.08 18.75
C TYR A 14 9.96 1.07 19.84
N ALA A 15 10.89 0.74 20.75
CA ALA A 15 10.67 -0.25 21.80
C ALA A 15 9.42 0.03 22.64
N ALA A 16 9.21 1.29 23.01
CA ALA A 16 8.04 1.74 23.77
C ALA A 16 6.88 2.20 22.88
N LEU A 17 7.11 2.42 21.59
CA LEU A 17 6.13 2.97 20.67
C LEU A 17 5.25 1.87 20.06
N LEU A 18 5.79 0.70 19.77
CA LEU A 18 5.04 -0.40 19.14
C LEU A 18 4.41 -1.35 20.17
N ASP A 19 3.30 -1.98 19.79
CA ASP A 19 2.65 -3.01 20.61
C ASP A 19 3.53 -4.28 20.70
N PRO A 20 3.53 -5.01 21.84
CA PRO A 20 4.33 -6.25 21.98
C PRO A 20 4.08 -7.28 20.89
N GLU A 21 2.82 -7.47 20.49
CA GLU A 21 2.42 -8.41 19.44
C GLU A 21 2.96 -7.98 18.07
N LEU A 22 3.14 -6.67 17.85
CA LEU A 22 3.76 -6.16 16.63
C LEU A 22 5.27 -6.42 16.64
N TRP A 23 5.93 -6.35 17.80
CA TRP A 23 7.32 -6.78 17.94
C TRP A 23 7.48 -8.28 17.69
N ASP A 24 6.60 -9.12 18.21
CA ASP A 24 6.63 -10.57 17.94
C ASP A 24 6.48 -10.86 16.43
N TYR A 25 5.61 -10.10 15.74
CA TYR A 25 5.50 -10.16 14.29
C TYR A 25 6.79 -9.72 13.58
N ILE A 26 7.37 -8.58 13.97
CA ILE A 26 8.62 -8.05 13.38
C ILE A 26 9.76 -9.05 13.54
N ASP A 27 9.92 -9.61 14.75
CA ASP A 27 10.97 -10.59 15.04
C ASP A 27 10.76 -11.87 14.23
N ARG A 28 9.50 -12.30 14.05
CA ARG A 28 9.16 -13.42 13.18
C ARG A 28 9.51 -13.11 11.73
N VAL A 29 9.20 -11.93 11.19
CA VAL A 29 9.60 -11.52 9.83
C VAL A 29 11.12 -11.56 9.69
N ASN A 30 11.86 -10.96 10.62
CA ASN A 30 13.32 -10.92 10.62
C ASN A 30 13.96 -12.32 10.73
N SER A 31 13.29 -13.28 11.39
CA SER A 31 13.78 -14.67 11.45
C SER A 31 13.76 -15.39 10.10
N TRP A 32 12.92 -14.92 9.16
CA TRP A 32 12.85 -15.43 7.79
C TRP A 32 13.65 -14.56 6.82
N TYR A 33 13.41 -13.26 6.83
CA TYR A 33 13.96 -12.25 5.93
C TYR A 33 14.73 -11.21 6.74
N PRO A 34 15.93 -11.56 7.24
CA PRO A 34 16.71 -10.67 8.09
C PRO A 34 17.24 -9.49 7.27
N PRO A 35 17.46 -8.29 7.86
CA PRO A 35 17.92 -7.11 7.13
C PRO A 35 19.17 -7.35 6.27
N GLU A 36 20.07 -8.25 6.67
CA GLU A 36 21.29 -8.58 5.93
C GLU A 36 21.01 -9.26 4.57
N ILE A 37 19.81 -9.81 4.34
CA ILE A 37 19.46 -10.50 3.10
C ILE A 37 19.46 -9.54 1.90
N VAL A 38 19.31 -8.22 2.12
CA VAL A 38 19.32 -7.22 1.04
C VAL A 38 20.65 -7.17 0.29
N ALA A 39 21.74 -7.71 0.88
CA ALA A 39 23.04 -7.86 0.23
C ALA A 39 23.18 -9.14 -0.62
N ALA A 40 22.26 -10.10 -0.49
CA ALA A 40 22.26 -11.34 -1.26
C ALA A 40 21.79 -11.10 -2.72
N PRO A 41 22.09 -12.01 -3.67
CA PRO A 41 21.54 -11.94 -5.01
C PRO A 41 20.00 -11.90 -5.01
N ILE A 42 19.40 -11.14 -5.93
CA ILE A 42 17.93 -10.92 -5.97
C ILE A 42 17.13 -12.23 -6.05
N ALA A 43 17.62 -13.22 -6.79
CA ALA A 43 16.98 -14.53 -6.86
C ALA A 43 16.89 -15.22 -5.49
N GLU A 44 17.92 -15.07 -4.66
CA GLU A 44 17.95 -15.60 -3.29
C GLU A 44 16.99 -14.82 -2.39
N GLN A 45 16.99 -13.48 -2.48
CA GLN A 45 16.04 -12.63 -1.77
C GLN A 45 14.59 -13.04 -2.07
N ARG A 46 14.24 -13.21 -3.35
CA ARG A 46 12.89 -13.67 -3.77
C ARG A 46 12.57 -15.05 -3.21
N ALA A 47 13.51 -16.00 -3.26
CA ALA A 47 13.28 -17.34 -2.73
C ALA A 47 13.02 -17.33 -1.21
N VAL A 48 13.74 -16.49 -0.45
CA VAL A 48 13.52 -16.32 0.99
C VAL A 48 12.18 -15.63 1.25
N TYR A 49 11.89 -14.54 0.55
CA TYR A 49 10.64 -13.79 0.68
C TYR A 49 9.41 -14.66 0.36
N ASN A 50 9.48 -15.49 -0.68
CA ASN A 50 8.37 -16.36 -1.06
C ASN A 50 8.13 -17.46 -0.01
N ARG A 51 9.19 -18.07 0.56
CA ARG A 51 9.03 -19.02 1.68
C ARG A 51 8.44 -18.35 2.92
N MET A 52 8.86 -17.13 3.22
CA MET A 52 8.26 -16.33 4.29
C MET A 52 6.78 -16.12 4.02
N CYS A 53 6.38 -15.66 2.83
CA CYS A 53 4.99 -15.40 2.52
C CYS A 53 4.12 -16.66 2.65
N VAL A 54 4.60 -17.83 2.22
CA VAL A 54 3.92 -19.12 2.45
C VAL A 54 3.74 -19.40 3.93
N ALA A 55 4.74 -19.12 4.77
CA ALA A 55 4.66 -19.35 6.22
C ALA A 55 3.70 -18.40 6.97
N PHE A 56 3.35 -17.27 6.34
CA PHE A 56 2.42 -16.28 6.89
C PHE A 56 1.02 -16.33 6.25
N HIS A 57 0.85 -17.06 5.15
CA HIS A 57 -0.44 -17.19 4.45
C HIS A 57 -1.52 -17.78 5.34
N GLN A 58 -2.70 -17.16 5.35
CA GLN A 58 -3.83 -17.55 6.23
C GLN A 58 -4.90 -18.41 5.54
N GLY A 59 -4.67 -18.82 4.30
CA GLY A 59 -5.74 -19.38 3.47
C GLY A 59 -6.65 -18.27 2.91
N ARG A 60 -7.75 -18.71 2.30
CA ARG A 60 -8.75 -17.81 1.72
C ARG A 60 -10.05 -17.90 2.53
N PRO A 61 -10.78 -16.79 2.71
CA PRO A 61 -12.08 -16.84 3.35
C PRO A 61 -13.06 -17.78 2.63
N GLU A 62 -14.02 -18.33 3.37
CA GLU A 62 -15.06 -19.20 2.82
C GLU A 62 -15.85 -18.49 1.71
N GLY A 63 -16.15 -19.23 0.64
CA GLY A 63 -16.90 -18.72 -0.51
C GLY A 63 -16.08 -17.92 -1.53
N VAL A 64 -14.81 -17.62 -1.25
CA VAL A 64 -13.91 -17.01 -2.23
C VAL A 64 -13.36 -18.08 -3.18
N THR A 65 -13.58 -17.87 -4.48
CA THR A 65 -13.02 -18.69 -5.56
C THR A 65 -11.96 -17.90 -6.31
N THR A 66 -10.95 -18.59 -6.83
CA THR A 66 -9.88 -17.96 -7.63
C THR A 66 -9.75 -18.59 -9.00
N SER A 67 -9.37 -17.78 -9.98
CA SER A 67 -8.97 -18.28 -11.29
C SER A 67 -7.77 -17.48 -11.81
N ASP A 68 -6.75 -18.20 -12.24
CA ASP A 68 -5.55 -17.60 -12.83
C ASP A 68 -5.76 -17.42 -14.33
N GLY A 69 -5.13 -16.41 -14.89
CA GLY A 69 -5.21 -16.06 -16.29
C GLY A 69 -4.01 -15.27 -16.75
N LEU A 70 -4.02 -14.93 -18.03
CA LEU A 70 -2.97 -14.16 -18.68
C LEU A 70 -3.60 -12.99 -19.43
N VAL A 71 -3.06 -11.79 -19.23
CA VAL A 71 -3.32 -10.61 -20.06
C VAL A 71 -2.22 -10.55 -21.12
N ALA A 72 -2.58 -10.78 -22.38
CA ALA A 72 -1.62 -10.78 -23.48
C ALA A 72 -1.23 -9.36 -23.88
N THR A 73 0.07 -9.12 -24.05
CA THR A 73 0.64 -7.94 -24.70
C THR A 73 1.27 -8.35 -26.04
N ALA A 74 1.76 -7.39 -26.81
CA ALA A 74 2.51 -7.70 -28.04
C ALA A 74 3.84 -8.42 -27.78
N ALA A 75 4.43 -8.28 -26.58
CA ALA A 75 5.77 -8.76 -26.27
C ALA A 75 5.80 -9.91 -25.24
N HIS A 76 4.83 -9.96 -24.33
CA HIS A 76 4.77 -10.92 -23.23
C HIS A 76 3.33 -11.11 -22.75
N ALA A 77 3.13 -12.00 -21.77
CA ALA A 77 1.86 -12.14 -21.07
C ALA A 77 2.05 -11.77 -19.59
N ILE A 78 1.07 -11.07 -19.02
CA ILE A 78 1.06 -10.66 -17.62
C ILE A 78 0.12 -11.61 -16.87
N PRO A 79 0.63 -12.41 -15.92
CA PRO A 79 -0.22 -13.23 -15.08
C PRO A 79 -1.15 -12.40 -14.22
N VAL A 80 -2.38 -12.86 -14.07
CA VAL A 80 -3.37 -12.25 -13.18
C VAL A 80 -4.11 -13.34 -12.42
N ARG A 81 -4.49 -13.06 -11.17
CA ARG A 81 -5.42 -13.89 -10.39
C ARG A 81 -6.69 -13.12 -10.11
N ARG A 82 -7.83 -13.69 -10.49
CA ARG A 82 -9.15 -13.15 -10.18
C ARG A 82 -9.72 -13.83 -8.94
N TYR A 83 -10.29 -13.05 -8.03
CA TYR A 83 -10.98 -13.49 -6.83
C TYR A 83 -12.45 -13.08 -6.92
N ARG A 84 -13.36 -14.02 -6.68
CA ARG A 84 -14.82 -13.79 -6.70
C ARG A 84 -15.52 -14.56 -5.60
N MET A 85 -16.57 -13.97 -5.04
CA MET A 85 -17.53 -14.69 -4.21
C MET A 85 -18.39 -15.60 -5.10
N ALA A 86 -18.37 -16.92 -4.84
CA ALA A 86 -18.98 -17.92 -5.72
C ALA A 86 -20.48 -17.66 -6.02
N ASP A 87 -21.22 -17.18 -5.01
CA ASP A 87 -22.67 -17.03 -5.06
C ASP A 87 -23.14 -15.56 -5.10
N LYS A 88 -22.25 -14.62 -5.43
CA LYS A 88 -22.57 -13.18 -5.43
C LYS A 88 -22.01 -12.48 -6.67
N ALA A 89 -22.88 -11.75 -7.36
CA ALA A 89 -22.45 -10.83 -8.41
C ALA A 89 -21.71 -9.64 -7.78
N ALA A 90 -20.53 -9.34 -8.28
CA ALA A 90 -19.76 -8.19 -7.84
C ALA A 90 -20.36 -6.88 -8.39
N ALA A 91 -20.37 -5.83 -7.57
CA ALA A 91 -20.82 -4.50 -7.97
C ALA A 91 -19.68 -3.62 -8.52
N ALA A 92 -18.43 -3.97 -8.25
CA ALA A 92 -17.23 -3.29 -8.70
C ALA A 92 -16.08 -4.29 -8.88
N VAL A 93 -15.00 -3.85 -9.53
CA VAL A 93 -13.73 -4.58 -9.64
C VAL A 93 -12.60 -3.77 -9.01
N VAL A 94 -11.84 -4.42 -8.13
CA VAL A 94 -10.58 -3.90 -7.59
C VAL A 94 -9.44 -4.44 -8.43
N VAL A 95 -8.66 -3.58 -9.06
CA VAL A 95 -7.36 -4.00 -9.62
C VAL A 95 -6.32 -3.79 -8.54
N TYR A 96 -5.68 -4.89 -8.13
CA TYR A 96 -4.72 -4.91 -7.04
C TYR A 96 -3.30 -5.05 -7.57
N TYR A 97 -2.42 -4.17 -7.10
CA TYR A 97 -0.98 -4.24 -7.35
C TYR A 97 -0.25 -4.55 -6.04
N HIS A 98 0.56 -5.61 -6.04
CA HIS A 98 1.22 -6.09 -4.84
C HIS A 98 2.39 -5.20 -4.40
N GLY A 99 2.82 -5.32 -3.13
CA GLY A 99 4.01 -4.67 -2.60
C GLY A 99 5.30 -5.44 -2.90
N GLY A 100 6.41 -5.03 -2.27
CA GLY A 100 7.71 -5.73 -2.43
C GLY A 100 8.78 -4.91 -3.15
N GLY A 101 8.71 -3.58 -3.10
CA GLY A 101 9.79 -2.71 -3.59
C GLY A 101 10.10 -2.86 -5.08
N PHE A 102 9.12 -3.31 -5.89
CA PHE A 102 9.28 -3.60 -7.33
C PHE A 102 10.25 -4.75 -7.65
N VAL A 103 10.72 -5.47 -6.62
CA VAL A 103 11.74 -6.52 -6.71
C VAL A 103 11.21 -7.87 -6.21
N LEU A 104 10.30 -7.83 -5.23
CA LEU A 104 9.70 -8.97 -4.54
C LEU A 104 8.19 -9.00 -4.76
N GLY A 105 7.58 -10.10 -4.36
CA GLY A 105 6.15 -10.31 -4.48
C GLY A 105 5.75 -10.95 -5.80
N ASP A 106 4.54 -11.49 -5.79
CA ASP A 106 3.88 -12.25 -6.86
C ASP A 106 2.40 -12.45 -6.45
N LEU A 107 1.65 -13.20 -7.25
CA LEU A 107 0.24 -13.52 -6.95
C LEU A 107 0.04 -14.28 -5.62
N ASP A 108 0.99 -15.13 -5.23
CA ASP A 108 0.85 -16.00 -4.06
C ASP A 108 1.18 -15.26 -2.76
N SER A 109 2.14 -14.33 -2.79
CA SER A 109 2.60 -13.57 -1.63
C SER A 109 1.58 -12.61 -1.02
N HIS A 110 0.52 -12.28 -1.76
CA HIS A 110 -0.58 -11.40 -1.33
C HIS A 110 -1.95 -12.04 -1.57
N ASP A 111 -1.99 -13.37 -1.74
CA ASP A 111 -3.18 -14.12 -2.10
C ASP A 111 -4.30 -13.99 -1.06
N ASP A 112 -3.93 -14.13 0.22
CA ASP A 112 -4.86 -14.03 1.34
C ASP A 112 -5.38 -12.61 1.54
N ILE A 113 -4.54 -11.58 1.35
CA ILE A 113 -4.94 -10.17 1.35
C ILE A 113 -5.98 -9.90 0.26
N CYS A 114 -5.72 -10.33 -0.97
CA CYS A 114 -6.66 -10.16 -2.09
C CYS A 114 -7.97 -10.91 -1.86
N ALA A 115 -7.90 -12.13 -1.32
CA ALA A 115 -9.06 -12.94 -0.98
C ALA A 115 -9.90 -12.30 0.13
N GLU A 116 -9.27 -11.73 1.16
CA GLU A 116 -9.97 -11.01 2.23
C GLU A 116 -10.59 -9.70 1.76
N ILE A 117 -9.94 -8.95 0.86
CA ILE A 117 -10.55 -7.79 0.20
C ILE A 117 -11.79 -8.22 -0.59
N CYS A 118 -11.69 -9.30 -1.38
CA CYS A 118 -12.82 -9.85 -2.13
C CYS A 118 -13.98 -10.23 -1.20
N ALA A 119 -13.71 -10.99 -0.14
CA ALA A 119 -14.72 -11.43 0.82
C ALA A 119 -15.38 -10.25 1.56
N GLY A 120 -14.57 -9.30 2.02
CA GLY A 120 -15.02 -8.18 2.84
C GLY A 120 -15.78 -7.11 2.07
N THR A 121 -15.45 -6.90 0.78
CA THR A 121 -16.14 -5.93 -0.08
C THR A 121 -17.27 -6.56 -0.91
N GLY A 122 -17.19 -7.86 -1.19
CA GLY A 122 -18.02 -8.54 -2.19
C GLY A 122 -17.66 -8.17 -3.63
N PHE A 123 -16.59 -7.41 -3.86
CA PHE A 123 -16.12 -7.03 -5.19
C PHE A 123 -15.26 -8.13 -5.82
N GLU A 124 -15.18 -8.12 -7.14
CA GLU A 124 -14.15 -8.88 -7.82
C GLU A 124 -12.79 -8.23 -7.56
N VAL A 125 -11.76 -9.02 -7.28
CA VAL A 125 -10.39 -8.54 -7.19
C VAL A 125 -9.59 -9.16 -8.34
N VAL A 126 -8.84 -8.35 -9.09
CA VAL A 126 -7.89 -8.77 -10.11
C VAL A 126 -6.50 -8.38 -9.63
N SER A 127 -5.73 -9.34 -9.14
CA SER A 127 -4.32 -9.12 -8.76
C SER A 127 -3.42 -9.27 -9.98
N ALA A 128 -2.49 -8.33 -10.17
CA ALA A 128 -1.55 -8.29 -11.29
C ALA A 128 -0.13 -8.73 -10.88
N ASP A 129 0.44 -9.66 -11.63
CA ASP A 129 1.82 -10.14 -11.49
C ASP A 129 2.75 -9.38 -12.45
N TYR A 130 3.00 -8.12 -12.14
CA TYR A 130 3.77 -7.23 -13.01
C TYR A 130 5.27 -7.59 -13.02
N ARG A 131 5.97 -7.30 -14.12
CA ARG A 131 7.40 -7.56 -14.24
C ARG A 131 8.21 -6.82 -13.17
N LEU A 132 9.19 -7.53 -12.60
CA LEU A 132 10.03 -7.04 -11.50
C LEU A 132 11.42 -6.60 -11.96
N ALA A 133 12.01 -5.69 -11.19
CA ALA A 133 13.41 -5.29 -11.28
C ALA A 133 14.30 -6.31 -10.55
N PRO A 134 15.58 -6.46 -10.94
CA PRO A 134 16.32 -5.67 -11.94
C PRO A 134 16.18 -6.16 -13.39
N GLU A 135 15.55 -7.31 -13.64
CA GLU A 135 15.45 -7.88 -14.99
C GLU A 135 14.65 -6.98 -15.92
N ASN A 136 13.67 -6.27 -15.38
CA ASN A 136 12.82 -5.33 -16.09
C ASN A 136 12.82 -3.98 -15.35
N LEU A 137 13.66 -3.06 -15.80
CA LEU A 137 13.74 -1.71 -15.23
C LEU A 137 12.50 -0.88 -15.61
N HIS A 138 12.28 0.22 -14.90
CA HIS A 138 11.22 1.19 -15.23
C HIS A 138 11.29 1.60 -16.72
N PRO A 139 10.15 1.70 -17.45
CA PRO A 139 8.77 1.65 -16.98
C PRO A 139 8.11 0.27 -16.96
N ALA A 140 8.85 -0.84 -17.02
CA ALA A 140 8.24 -2.16 -17.25
C ALA A 140 7.11 -2.57 -16.27
N SER A 141 7.27 -2.31 -14.96
CA SER A 141 6.24 -2.59 -13.95
C SER A 141 5.03 -1.67 -14.10
N PHE A 142 5.24 -0.40 -14.42
CA PHE A 142 4.16 0.56 -14.73
C PHE A 142 3.41 0.17 -16.00
N ASP A 143 4.12 -0.18 -17.08
CA ASP A 143 3.51 -0.59 -18.34
C ASP A 143 2.61 -1.82 -18.16
N ASP A 144 3.03 -2.79 -17.33
CA ASP A 144 2.24 -3.97 -17.02
C ASP A 144 1.02 -3.63 -16.17
N ALA A 145 1.18 -2.79 -15.14
CA ALA A 145 0.09 -2.33 -14.29
C ALA A 145 -0.97 -1.56 -15.11
N PHE A 146 -0.53 -0.67 -16.00
CA PHE A 146 -1.37 0.07 -16.94
C PHE A 146 -2.08 -0.88 -17.91
N THR A 147 -1.37 -1.87 -18.45
CA THR A 147 -1.96 -2.86 -19.38
C THR A 147 -3.05 -3.70 -18.71
N VAL A 148 -2.88 -4.09 -17.45
CA VAL A 148 -3.92 -4.79 -16.70
C VAL A 148 -5.14 -3.89 -16.45
N PHE A 149 -4.94 -2.60 -16.16
CA PHE A 149 -6.04 -1.64 -16.08
C PHE A 149 -6.81 -1.55 -17.40
N GLU A 150 -6.11 -1.36 -18.54
CA GLU A 150 -6.72 -1.31 -19.87
C GLU A 150 -7.51 -2.58 -20.20
N TRP A 151 -6.95 -3.74 -19.86
CA TRP A 151 -7.63 -5.02 -20.02
C TRP A 151 -8.92 -5.11 -19.20
N VAL A 152 -8.89 -4.71 -17.92
CA VAL A 152 -10.10 -4.67 -17.07
C VAL A 152 -11.12 -3.66 -17.61
N ALA A 153 -10.67 -2.47 -18.02
CA ALA A 153 -11.52 -1.43 -18.58
C ALA A 153 -12.23 -1.87 -19.88
N ALA A 154 -11.56 -2.69 -20.69
CA ALA A 154 -12.09 -3.23 -21.94
C ALA A 154 -13.01 -4.45 -21.74
N THR A 155 -12.74 -5.28 -20.73
CA THR A 155 -13.41 -6.59 -20.58
C THR A 155 -14.50 -6.63 -19.50
N SER A 156 -14.51 -5.67 -18.58
CA SER A 156 -15.52 -5.53 -17.54
C SER A 156 -16.34 -4.26 -17.74
N ALA A 157 -17.65 -4.33 -17.50
CA ALA A 157 -18.51 -3.15 -17.41
C ALA A 157 -18.61 -2.58 -15.99
N MET A 158 -18.01 -3.25 -15.00
CA MET A 158 -18.07 -2.82 -13.60
C MET A 158 -17.24 -1.54 -13.37
N PRO A 159 -17.63 -0.70 -12.39
CA PRO A 159 -16.77 0.36 -11.88
C PRO A 159 -15.44 -0.18 -11.36
N ILE A 160 -14.36 0.57 -11.58
CA ILE A 160 -12.98 0.15 -11.27
C ILE A 160 -12.49 0.91 -10.03
N VAL A 161 -11.93 0.19 -9.06
CA VAL A 161 -11.14 0.74 -7.97
C VAL A 161 -9.70 0.30 -8.15
N LEU A 162 -8.74 1.22 -8.12
CA LEU A 162 -7.32 0.86 -8.10
C LEU A 162 -6.85 0.74 -6.66
N CYS A 163 -6.16 -0.34 -6.34
CA CYS A 163 -5.67 -0.63 -5.00
C CYS A 163 -4.25 -1.16 -5.07
N GLY A 164 -3.44 -0.80 -4.10
CA GLY A 164 -2.13 -1.41 -3.95
C GLY A 164 -1.44 -0.98 -2.68
N GLU A 165 -0.41 -1.74 -2.32
CA GLU A 165 0.36 -1.50 -1.12
C GLU A 165 1.84 -1.21 -1.41
N SER A 166 2.45 -0.26 -0.71
CA SER A 166 3.87 0.08 -0.89
C SER A 166 4.22 0.41 -2.35
N ALA A 167 5.05 -0.40 -3.00
CA ALA A 167 5.34 -0.35 -4.43
C ALA A 167 4.09 -0.52 -5.31
N GLY A 168 3.14 -1.36 -4.93
CA GLY A 168 1.85 -1.48 -5.62
C GLY A 168 0.98 -0.24 -5.44
N GLY A 169 1.08 0.45 -4.30
CA GLY A 169 0.44 1.75 -4.08
C GLY A 169 1.00 2.84 -5.00
N ASN A 170 2.31 2.81 -5.28
CA ASN A 170 2.93 3.64 -6.32
C ASN A 170 2.30 3.37 -7.70
N LEU A 171 2.20 2.09 -8.09
CA LEU A 171 1.63 1.69 -9.38
C LEU A 171 0.16 2.09 -9.49
N ALA A 172 -0.65 1.86 -8.45
CA ALA A 172 -2.04 2.29 -8.42
C ALA A 172 -2.19 3.79 -8.67
N ALA A 173 -1.41 4.61 -7.96
CA ALA A 173 -1.42 6.06 -8.14
C ALA A 173 -0.92 6.46 -9.54
N ALA A 174 0.20 5.90 -10.01
CA ALA A 174 0.75 6.19 -11.33
C ALA A 174 -0.26 5.87 -12.46
N VAL A 175 -0.95 4.72 -12.38
CA VAL A 175 -1.98 4.34 -13.35
C VAL A 175 -3.19 5.28 -13.25
N VAL A 176 -3.63 5.67 -12.05
CA VAL A 176 -4.67 6.70 -11.88
C VAL A 176 -4.28 8.00 -12.59
N HIS A 177 -3.06 8.49 -12.38
CA HIS A 177 -2.56 9.70 -13.04
C HIS A 177 -2.59 9.56 -14.57
N ALA A 178 -2.09 8.45 -15.10
CA ALA A 178 -2.04 8.18 -16.54
C ALA A 178 -3.43 8.02 -17.18
N THR A 179 -4.43 7.60 -16.40
CA THR A 179 -5.76 7.22 -16.90
C THR A 179 -6.88 8.17 -16.46
N ARG A 180 -6.57 9.29 -15.79
CA ARG A 180 -7.58 10.24 -15.26
C ARG A 180 -8.57 10.80 -16.28
N HIS A 181 -8.23 10.80 -17.56
CA HIS A 181 -9.11 11.22 -18.66
C HIS A 181 -9.64 10.04 -19.50
N HIS A 182 -9.34 8.80 -19.08
CA HIS A 182 -9.83 7.60 -19.74
C HIS A 182 -11.36 7.50 -19.58
N PRO A 183 -12.13 7.09 -20.60
CA PRO A 183 -13.59 6.94 -20.50
C PRO A 183 -14.03 5.95 -19.41
N ARG A 184 -13.14 5.03 -19.04
CA ARG A 184 -13.32 4.05 -17.95
C ARG A 184 -12.32 4.29 -16.82
N HIS A 185 -11.93 5.54 -16.55
CA HIS A 185 -11.07 5.88 -15.40
C HIS A 185 -11.63 5.28 -14.11
N ALA A 186 -10.72 4.99 -13.17
CA ALA A 186 -11.11 4.44 -11.87
C ALA A 186 -12.07 5.39 -11.14
N ILE A 187 -13.07 4.84 -10.45
CA ILE A 187 -14.02 5.61 -9.64
C ILE A 187 -13.49 5.86 -8.21
N GLY A 188 -12.40 5.19 -7.84
CA GLY A 188 -11.73 5.37 -6.56
C GLY A 188 -10.34 4.74 -6.56
N GLN A 189 -9.48 5.19 -5.64
CA GLN A 189 -8.20 4.56 -5.38
C GLN A 189 -7.91 4.41 -3.87
N MET A 190 -7.44 3.21 -3.48
CA MET A 190 -6.99 2.88 -2.14
C MET A 190 -5.47 2.67 -2.15
N LEU A 191 -4.74 3.54 -1.46
CA LEU A 191 -3.29 3.50 -1.40
C LEU A 191 -2.85 3.12 0.01
N ILE A 192 -2.22 1.95 0.16
CA ILE A 192 -1.81 1.43 1.47
C ILE A 192 -0.29 1.61 1.62
N TYR A 193 0.11 2.45 2.58
CA TYR A 193 1.47 2.92 2.84
C TYR A 193 2.30 3.12 1.56
N PRO A 194 1.82 3.91 0.58
CA PRO A 194 2.40 3.95 -0.75
C PRO A 194 3.76 4.65 -0.76
N SER A 195 4.67 4.20 -1.64
CA SER A 195 5.89 4.96 -1.98
C SER A 195 5.59 5.90 -3.14
N LEU A 196 5.51 7.21 -2.95
CA LEU A 196 5.06 8.15 -3.99
C LEU A 196 6.16 9.09 -4.51
N GLY A 197 7.35 9.01 -3.90
CA GLY A 197 8.53 9.77 -4.31
C GLY A 197 8.51 11.20 -3.79
N GLY A 198 8.07 11.38 -2.55
CA GLY A 198 8.01 12.68 -1.89
C GLY A 198 9.38 13.26 -1.55
N ASP A 199 9.36 14.26 -0.68
CA ASP A 199 10.57 14.96 -0.25
C ASP A 199 11.24 14.18 0.87
N GLU A 200 12.44 13.65 0.61
CA GLU A 200 13.22 12.90 1.60
C GLU A 200 13.79 13.78 2.73
N ALA A 201 13.66 15.10 2.62
CA ALA A 201 13.88 16.02 3.74
C ALA A 201 12.63 16.19 4.64
N GLY A 202 11.53 15.50 4.31
CA GLY A 202 10.28 15.53 5.06
C GLY A 202 10.38 14.89 6.46
N ARG A 203 9.40 15.21 7.31
CA ARG A 203 9.37 14.80 8.73
C ARG A 203 9.61 13.30 8.91
N SER A 204 8.83 12.47 8.24
CA SER A 204 8.90 11.01 8.44
C SER A 204 10.18 10.38 7.91
N TYR A 205 10.75 10.89 6.82
CA TYR A 205 12.03 10.39 6.30
C TYR A 205 13.17 10.60 7.30
N ILE A 206 13.16 11.73 8.01
CA ILE A 206 14.15 12.03 9.05
C ILE A 206 13.82 11.28 10.35
N GLU A 207 12.58 11.37 10.80
CA GLU A 207 12.14 10.80 12.06
C GLU A 207 12.23 9.28 12.02
N HIS A 208 11.75 8.66 10.94
CA HIS A 208 11.61 7.22 10.80
C HIS A 208 12.66 6.59 9.88
N ALA A 209 13.82 7.23 9.73
CA ALA A 209 14.92 6.78 8.87
C ALA A 209 15.29 5.30 9.06
N GLU A 210 15.31 4.85 10.32
CA GLU A 210 15.68 3.50 10.75
C GLU A 210 14.47 2.72 11.31
N ALA A 211 13.27 2.93 10.73
CA ALA A 211 12.08 2.20 11.18
C ALA A 211 12.20 0.68 10.95
N PRO A 212 11.58 -0.15 11.81
CA PRO A 212 11.54 -1.59 11.59
C PRO A 212 10.88 -1.92 10.24
N LEU A 213 11.40 -2.95 9.57
CA LEU A 213 10.94 -3.49 8.27
C LEU A 213 11.13 -2.60 7.04
N LEU A 214 11.30 -1.28 7.19
CA LEU A 214 11.65 -0.39 6.08
C LEU A 214 12.48 0.80 6.57
N THR A 215 13.69 0.91 6.06
CA THR A 215 14.56 2.07 6.27
C THR A 215 14.59 3.00 5.04
N VAL A 216 15.11 4.21 5.22
CA VAL A 216 15.39 5.10 4.07
C VAL A 216 16.46 4.53 3.15
N ALA A 217 17.40 3.74 3.68
CA ALA A 217 18.38 3.03 2.87
C ALA A 217 17.73 1.98 1.95
N ASP A 218 16.68 1.28 2.43
CA ASP A 218 15.90 0.34 1.64
C ASP A 218 15.12 1.04 0.52
N ILE A 219 14.48 2.17 0.83
CA ILE A 219 13.77 3.01 -0.16
C ILE A 219 14.73 3.43 -1.28
N ASP A 220 15.92 3.89 -0.92
CA ASP A 220 16.96 4.30 -1.85
C ASP A 220 17.52 3.12 -2.68
N PHE A 221 17.66 1.94 -2.06
CA PHE A 221 17.98 0.70 -2.77
C PHE A 221 16.92 0.36 -3.83
N TYR A 222 15.64 0.31 -3.46
CA TYR A 222 14.54 -0.01 -4.39
C TYR A 222 14.41 1.02 -5.51
N ARG A 223 14.60 2.30 -5.20
CA ARG A 223 14.65 3.37 -6.20
C ARG A 223 15.77 3.14 -7.21
N ARG A 224 17.00 2.85 -6.76
CA ARG A 224 18.13 2.60 -7.67
C ARG A 224 17.96 1.36 -8.51
N ILE A 225 17.62 0.21 -7.90
CA ILE A 225 17.62 -1.08 -8.58
C ILE A 225 16.57 -1.16 -9.69
N ARG A 226 15.47 -0.39 -9.56
CA ARG A 226 14.42 -0.32 -10.57
C ARG A 226 14.62 0.77 -11.63
N SER A 227 15.56 1.70 -11.42
CA SER A 227 15.75 2.85 -12.31
C SER A 227 16.35 2.43 -13.65
N ALA A 228 15.75 2.90 -14.75
CA ALA A 228 16.37 2.82 -16.06
C ALA A 228 17.61 3.74 -16.17
N PRO A 229 18.53 3.46 -17.11
CA PRO A 229 19.58 4.40 -17.44
C PRO A 229 19.01 5.77 -17.81
N ARG A 230 19.42 6.82 -17.08
CA ARG A 230 18.90 8.20 -17.22
C ARG A 230 17.42 8.35 -16.84
N GLN A 231 16.94 7.57 -15.87
CA GLN A 231 15.62 7.76 -15.27
C GLN A 231 15.42 9.23 -14.87
N SER A 232 14.34 9.85 -15.34
CA SER A 232 14.01 11.22 -14.96
C SER A 232 13.49 11.24 -13.52
N ALA A 233 13.99 12.19 -12.72
CA ALA A 233 13.49 12.44 -11.37
C ALA A 233 12.08 13.07 -11.36
N ASP A 234 11.64 13.61 -12.50
CA ASP A 234 10.33 14.26 -12.67
C ASP A 234 9.30 13.34 -13.38
N ASP A 235 9.59 12.06 -13.54
CA ASP A 235 8.69 11.11 -14.21
C ASP A 235 7.52 10.71 -13.27
N PRO A 236 6.27 11.13 -13.53
CA PRO A 236 5.14 10.82 -12.67
C PRO A 236 4.74 9.33 -12.72
N THR A 237 5.15 8.59 -13.75
CA THR A 237 4.96 7.14 -13.80
C THR A 237 5.91 6.38 -12.88
N PHE A 238 7.03 7.03 -12.50
CA PHE A 238 7.98 6.54 -11.51
C PHE A 238 7.64 7.05 -10.10
N SER A 239 7.41 8.35 -9.96
CA SER A 239 7.12 9.02 -8.68
C SER A 239 5.88 9.89 -8.83
N PRO A 240 4.67 9.38 -8.47
CA PRO A 240 3.41 10.10 -8.65
C PRO A 240 3.37 11.51 -8.06
N LEU A 241 4.10 11.79 -6.96
CA LEU A 241 4.20 13.15 -6.39
C LEU A 241 4.91 14.17 -7.29
N ARG A 242 5.52 13.72 -8.39
CA ARG A 242 6.19 14.56 -9.39
C ARG A 242 5.25 15.02 -10.50
N ASP A 243 4.02 14.51 -10.57
CA ASP A 243 3.03 15.06 -11.49
C ASP A 243 2.76 16.54 -11.14
N ARG A 244 2.57 17.36 -12.16
CA ARG A 244 2.26 18.78 -12.01
C ARG A 244 0.75 19.03 -11.98
N ASP A 245 -0.04 18.02 -12.33
CA ASP A 245 -1.49 18.10 -12.43
C ASP A 245 -2.15 16.97 -11.63
N PHE A 246 -2.85 17.38 -10.57
CA PHE A 246 -3.65 16.51 -9.69
C PHE A 246 -5.16 16.68 -9.93
N SER A 247 -5.55 17.42 -10.97
CA SER A 247 -6.96 17.61 -11.30
C SER A 247 -7.54 16.32 -11.92
N GLY A 248 -8.83 16.08 -11.67
CA GLY A 248 -9.53 14.92 -12.26
C GLY A 248 -9.14 13.56 -11.67
N LEU A 249 -8.32 13.50 -10.61
CA LEU A 249 -8.08 12.25 -9.91
C LEU A 249 -9.34 11.80 -9.16
N PRO A 250 -9.60 10.48 -9.07
CA PRO A 250 -10.77 9.96 -8.38
C PRO A 250 -10.68 10.14 -6.86
N PRO A 251 -11.82 10.02 -6.16
CA PRO A 251 -11.88 9.70 -4.73
C PRO A 251 -10.70 8.84 -4.25
N THR A 252 -9.89 9.39 -3.33
CA THR A 252 -8.66 8.73 -2.86
C THR A 252 -8.71 8.50 -1.36
N VAL A 253 -8.39 7.28 -0.93
CA VAL A 253 -8.07 6.98 0.46
C VAL A 253 -6.62 6.54 0.53
N ILE A 254 -5.84 7.22 1.36
CA ILE A 254 -4.46 6.86 1.67
C ILE A 254 -4.38 6.43 3.12
N VAL A 255 -3.90 5.22 3.38
CA VAL A 255 -3.61 4.72 4.72
C VAL A 255 -2.10 4.62 4.85
N THR A 256 -1.54 5.12 5.94
CA THR A 256 -0.09 5.07 6.22
C THR A 256 0.15 4.52 7.62
N ALA A 257 1.39 4.26 7.98
CA ALA A 257 1.79 3.83 9.31
C ALA A 257 2.57 4.95 10.00
N GLU A 258 2.32 5.20 11.28
CA GLU A 258 3.05 6.24 12.04
C GLU A 258 4.57 6.01 12.00
N CYS A 259 5.02 4.77 12.21
CA CYS A 259 6.44 4.41 12.23
C CYS A 259 6.92 3.94 10.85
N ASP A 260 6.84 4.82 9.84
CA ASP A 260 7.19 4.54 8.45
C ASP A 260 7.84 5.77 7.80
N PRO A 261 9.02 5.65 7.15
CA PRO A 261 9.60 6.78 6.43
C PRO A 261 8.67 7.37 5.36
N LEU A 262 7.76 6.57 4.79
CA LEU A 262 6.87 6.97 3.70
C LEU A 262 5.57 7.66 4.17
N THR A 263 5.29 7.81 5.47
CA THR A 263 3.99 8.39 5.90
C THR A 263 3.76 9.82 5.38
N SER A 264 4.81 10.64 5.30
CA SER A 264 4.71 12.01 4.75
C SER A 264 4.33 12.04 3.26
N ASP A 265 4.61 10.98 2.49
CA ASP A 265 4.17 10.90 1.09
C ASP A 265 2.64 10.88 0.99
N GLY A 266 1.98 10.18 1.93
CA GLY A 266 0.52 10.09 1.96
C GLY A 266 -0.16 11.42 2.29
N GLU A 267 0.39 12.15 3.27
CA GLU A 267 -0.07 13.51 3.61
C GLU A 267 0.11 14.46 2.42
N ALA A 268 1.29 14.49 1.82
CA ALA A 268 1.60 15.35 0.67
C ALA A 268 0.70 15.04 -0.53
N TYR A 269 0.44 13.76 -0.81
CA TYR A 269 -0.41 13.34 -1.93
C TYR A 269 -1.87 13.77 -1.71
N ARG A 270 -2.40 13.59 -0.50
CA ARG A 270 -3.72 14.09 -0.10
C ARG A 270 -3.83 15.59 -0.31
N ASP A 271 -2.86 16.35 0.20
CA ASP A 271 -2.86 17.81 0.13
C ASP A 271 -2.86 18.31 -1.32
N ARG A 272 -2.07 17.67 -2.20
CA ARG A 272 -2.04 17.99 -3.63
C ARG A 272 -3.38 17.74 -4.32
N ILE A 273 -4.05 16.62 -4.02
CA ILE A 273 -5.37 16.31 -4.56
C ILE A 273 -6.41 17.35 -4.10
N VAL A 274 -6.44 17.64 -2.80
CA VAL A 274 -7.40 18.62 -2.24
C VAL A 274 -7.13 20.02 -2.80
N ALA A 275 -5.87 20.43 -2.93
CA ALA A 275 -5.50 21.71 -3.53
C ALA A 275 -5.91 21.83 -5.01
N ALA A 276 -5.97 20.71 -5.73
CA ALA A 276 -6.48 20.66 -7.11
C ALA A 276 -8.02 20.55 -7.20
N GLY A 277 -8.74 20.62 -6.08
CA GLY A 277 -10.20 20.51 -6.00
C GLY A 277 -10.73 19.08 -5.99
N GLY A 278 -9.85 18.08 -5.85
CA GLY A 278 -10.22 16.67 -5.73
C GLY A 278 -10.61 16.28 -4.29
N ARG A 279 -10.91 14.99 -4.12
CA ARG A 279 -11.32 14.39 -2.83
C ARG A 279 -10.29 13.35 -2.39
N ALA A 280 -9.61 13.63 -1.27
CA ALA A 280 -8.69 12.67 -0.67
C ALA A 280 -8.81 12.65 0.87
N LEU A 281 -8.76 11.45 1.44
CA LEU A 281 -8.64 11.20 2.87
C LEU A 281 -7.28 10.54 3.13
N TRP A 282 -6.51 11.10 4.06
CA TRP A 282 -5.31 10.46 4.58
C TRP A 282 -5.55 10.03 6.03
N ARG A 283 -5.21 8.78 6.33
CA ARG A 283 -5.24 8.20 7.67
C ARG A 283 -3.88 7.64 8.03
N GLU A 284 -3.25 8.21 9.04
CA GLU A 284 -2.07 7.65 9.68
C GLU A 284 -2.52 6.66 10.76
N GLU A 285 -2.14 5.39 10.62
CA GLU A 285 -2.43 4.35 11.60
C GLU A 285 -1.36 4.39 12.71
N PRO A 286 -1.75 4.77 13.95
CA PRO A 286 -0.79 4.99 15.03
C PRO A 286 -0.13 3.68 15.44
N ARG A 287 1.16 3.74 15.78
CA ARG A 287 1.96 2.64 16.34
C ARG A 287 2.07 1.42 15.41
N LEU A 288 1.84 1.60 14.11
CA LEU A 288 2.10 0.61 13.07
C LEU A 288 3.40 0.93 12.33
N VAL A 289 3.95 -0.06 11.63
CA VAL A 289 5.16 0.04 10.78
C VAL A 289 4.81 -0.25 9.31
N HIS A 290 5.72 0.05 8.40
CA HIS A 290 5.56 -0.31 6.99
C HIS A 290 5.28 -1.81 6.79
N SER A 291 4.52 -2.16 5.75
CA SER A 291 4.14 -3.56 5.44
C SER A 291 3.39 -4.28 6.58
N PHE A 292 2.57 -3.55 7.35
CA PHE A 292 1.85 -4.13 8.48
C PHE A 292 0.80 -5.17 8.08
N LEU A 293 0.25 -5.18 6.85
CA LEU A 293 -0.94 -5.99 6.53
C LEU A 293 -0.79 -7.49 6.78
N ARG A 294 0.42 -8.04 6.68
CA ARG A 294 0.68 -9.46 6.97
C ARG A 294 0.61 -9.81 8.46
N ALA A 295 0.65 -8.82 9.34
CA ALA A 295 0.46 -8.97 10.78
C ALA A 295 -1.01 -9.02 11.22
N ARG A 296 -1.97 -8.78 10.30
CA ARG A 296 -3.42 -8.74 10.61
C ARG A 296 -3.97 -9.96 11.37
N PRO A 297 -3.45 -11.19 11.23
CA PRO A 297 -4.02 -12.33 11.97
C PRO A 297 -3.58 -12.37 13.43
N THR A 298 -2.44 -11.75 13.75
CA THR A 298 -1.80 -11.87 15.07
C THR A 298 -1.74 -10.55 15.84
N VAL A 299 -1.91 -9.40 15.17
CA VAL A 299 -1.83 -8.07 15.78
C VAL A 299 -3.21 -7.39 15.70
N PRO A 300 -3.94 -7.24 16.83
CA PRO A 300 -5.30 -6.70 16.84
C PRO A 300 -5.44 -5.33 16.19
N ARG A 301 -4.46 -4.44 16.39
CA ARG A 301 -4.43 -3.10 15.76
C ARG A 301 -4.40 -3.18 14.24
N VAL A 302 -3.67 -4.15 13.72
CA VAL A 302 -3.55 -4.36 12.28
C VAL A 302 -4.83 -4.96 11.71
N ALA A 303 -5.46 -5.91 12.41
CA ALA A 303 -6.77 -6.44 12.03
C ALA A 303 -7.82 -5.31 11.93
N GLU A 304 -7.79 -4.41 12.91
CA GLU A 304 -8.67 -3.25 13.00
C GLU A 304 -8.40 -2.25 11.85
N ALA A 305 -7.14 -1.96 11.54
CA ALA A 305 -6.75 -1.14 10.39
C ALA A 305 -7.18 -1.78 9.05
N PHE A 306 -6.97 -3.08 8.88
CA PHE A 306 -7.31 -3.78 7.64
C PHE A 306 -8.82 -3.84 7.39
N ARG A 307 -9.63 -4.03 8.43
CA ARG A 307 -11.08 -3.98 8.30
C ARG A 307 -11.58 -2.57 7.96
N ARG A 308 -10.93 -1.50 8.44
CA ARG A 308 -11.18 -0.14 7.92
C ARG A 308 -10.81 0.01 6.45
N ILE A 309 -9.64 -0.49 6.04
CA ILE A 309 -9.21 -0.51 4.63
C ILE A 309 -10.25 -1.19 3.74
N ILE A 310 -10.73 -2.37 4.13
CA ILE A 310 -11.81 -3.09 3.40
C ILE A 310 -13.07 -2.23 3.32
N GLY A 311 -13.50 -1.63 4.43
CA GLY A 311 -14.65 -0.74 4.45
C GLY A 311 -14.50 0.46 3.51
N ASP A 312 -13.31 1.07 3.49
CA ASP A 312 -12.98 2.20 2.61
C ASP A 312 -12.94 1.77 1.13
N ILE A 313 -12.44 0.58 0.80
CA ILE A 313 -12.51 0.03 -0.57
C ILE A 313 -13.97 -0.17 -1.00
N ALA A 314 -14.81 -0.76 -0.13
CA ALA A 314 -16.24 -0.98 -0.43
C ALA A 314 -16.97 0.36 -0.70
N ARG A 315 -16.63 1.38 0.07
CA ARG A 315 -17.15 2.74 -0.08
C ARG A 315 -16.72 3.40 -1.39
N LEU A 316 -15.43 3.31 -1.73
CA LEU A 316 -14.89 3.80 -3.01
C LEU A 316 -15.61 3.12 -4.20
N GLY A 317 -15.81 1.81 -4.14
CA GLY A 317 -16.43 1.06 -5.25
C GLY A 317 -17.96 1.23 -5.37
N THR A 318 -18.63 1.76 -4.36
CA THR A 318 -20.08 2.07 -4.41
C THR A 318 -20.35 3.53 -4.79
N GLY A 319 -19.31 4.37 -4.91
CA GLY A 319 -19.45 5.78 -5.21
C GLY A 319 -20.10 6.59 -4.08
N ASP A 320 -20.02 6.12 -2.83
CA ASP A 320 -20.56 6.83 -1.68
C ASP A 320 -19.75 8.11 -1.40
N GLU A 321 -20.29 9.22 -1.89
CA GLU A 321 -19.65 10.53 -1.91
C GLU A 321 -19.49 11.16 -0.52
N ALA A 322 -20.25 10.70 0.48
CA ALA A 322 -20.30 11.31 1.82
C ALA A 322 -19.01 11.08 2.64
N LEU A 323 -18.13 10.18 2.19
CA LEU A 323 -17.03 9.64 2.98
C LEU A 323 -15.70 10.35 2.83
N ILE A 324 -15.56 11.14 1.77
CA ILE A 324 -14.37 11.98 1.55
C ILE A 324 -14.82 13.45 1.59
N SER A 325 -15.73 13.73 2.51
CA SER A 325 -16.02 15.11 2.90
C SER A 325 -14.96 15.53 3.93
N PRO A 326 -14.27 16.67 3.74
CA PRO A 326 -13.26 17.15 4.68
C PRO A 326 -13.76 17.29 6.13
N LEU A 327 -15.07 17.30 6.36
CA LEU A 327 -15.71 17.46 7.67
C LEU A 327 -15.71 16.19 8.55
N VAL A 328 -15.48 14.99 7.99
CA VAL A 328 -15.55 13.73 8.78
C VAL A 328 -14.18 13.38 9.41
N GLY A 329 -13.08 13.92 8.88
CA GLY A 329 -11.71 13.57 9.30
C GLY A 329 -11.17 14.33 10.53
N GLU A 330 -11.73 15.49 10.90
CA GLU A 330 -11.17 16.33 11.97
C GLU A 330 -11.69 16.00 13.38
N MET A 331 -12.75 15.22 13.51
CA MET A 331 -13.41 14.98 14.81
C MET A 331 -12.77 13.87 15.68
N ALA A 332 -11.76 13.15 15.18
CA ALA A 332 -11.22 11.97 15.88
C ALA A 332 -9.87 12.19 16.59
N GLY A 333 -9.32 13.42 16.61
CA GLY A 333 -7.89 13.62 16.89
C GLY A 333 -7.46 14.67 17.93
N ARG A 334 -8.36 15.34 18.67
CA ARG A 334 -7.92 16.27 19.72
C ARG A 334 -8.26 15.75 21.11
N PRO A 335 -7.27 15.50 22.00
CA PRO A 335 -7.55 15.40 23.41
C PRO A 335 -7.97 16.79 23.89
N GLU A 336 -9.14 16.88 24.54
CA GLU A 336 -9.59 18.11 25.18
C GLU A 336 -8.55 18.53 26.23
N GLY A 337 -7.82 19.60 25.93
CA GLY A 337 -6.98 20.29 26.89
C GLY A 337 -7.88 20.89 27.96
N GLY A 338 -7.87 20.29 29.15
CA GLY A 338 -8.57 20.80 30.32
C GLY A 338 -8.08 22.20 30.68
N ALA A 339 -8.87 23.22 30.37
CA ALA A 339 -8.76 24.53 30.98
C ALA A 339 -9.15 24.39 32.45
N LYS A 340 -8.17 24.46 33.35
CA LYS A 340 -8.43 24.72 34.77
C LYS A 340 -8.82 26.18 34.91
N ASP A 341 -10.12 26.42 35.07
CA ASP A 341 -10.63 27.63 35.69
C ASP A 341 -9.97 27.80 37.07
N ARG A 342 -9.24 28.90 37.23
CA ARG A 342 -8.84 29.39 38.55
C ARG A 342 -9.97 30.26 39.06
N ASP A 343 -10.69 29.69 40.01
CA ASP A 343 -11.71 30.32 40.81
C ASP A 343 -11.16 31.59 41.49
N LEU A 344 -11.85 32.70 41.24
CA LEU A 344 -11.68 33.98 41.93
C LEU A 344 -12.80 34.07 42.96
N SER A 345 -12.51 33.78 44.23
CA SER A 345 -13.24 34.40 45.35
C SER A 345 -12.47 34.39 46.68
N ALA A 346 -12.18 35.62 47.13
CA ALA A 346 -12.16 36.15 48.49
C ALA A 346 -11.64 35.29 49.67
N SER A 347 -10.53 35.76 50.26
CA SER A 347 -10.44 36.24 51.65
C SER A 347 -9.22 37.14 51.83
#